data_AF-A0A380EMG2-F1
#
_entry.id   AF-A0A380EMG2-F1
#
_cell.length_a   1.000
_cell.length_b   1.000
_cell.length_c   1.000
_cell.angle_alpha   90.00
_cell.angle_beta   90.00
_cell.angle_gamma   90.00
#
_symmetry.space_group_name_H-M   'P 1'
#
loop_
_entity.id
_entity.type
_entity.pdbx_description
1 polymer ?
#
loop_
_entity_poly.entity_id
_entity_poly.type
_entity_poly.pdbx_seq_one_letter_code
_entity_poly.pdbx_strand_id
1 'polypeptide(L)' 'MMAKLQNLNDYDLTHLHSAVSAGEPLNREVVEQFKKYFNLTVRDGYGQTESTLLIGF' A
#
# COMPACT_ATOMS: atom_id res chain seq x y z
N MET A 1 -11.74 3.45 -1.11
CA MET A 1 -10.41 2.91 -0.78
C MET A 1 -10.40 1.42 -1.09
N MET A 2 -9.49 0.95 -1.96
CA MET A 2 -9.49 -0.43 -2.50
C MET A 2 -9.47 -1.51 -1.41
N ALA A 3 -8.68 -1.33 -0.36
CA ALA A 3 -8.60 -2.25 0.79
C ALA A 3 -9.98 -2.54 1.42
N LYS A 4 -10.93 -1.62 1.36
CA LYS A 4 -12.27 -1.81 1.95
C LYS A 4 -13.25 -2.62 1.07
N LEU A 5 -12.84 -3.00 -0.14
CA LEU A 5 -13.69 -3.79 -1.03
C LEU A 5 -13.77 -5.24 -0.53
N GLN A 6 -14.97 -5.81 -0.59
CA GLN A 6 -15.19 -7.21 -0.17
C GLN A 6 -14.61 -8.22 -1.16
N ASN A 7 -14.43 -7.81 -2.42
CA ASN A 7 -14.02 -8.66 -3.53
C ASN A 7 -12.57 -8.41 -3.99
N LEU A 8 -11.65 -8.23 -3.03
CA LEU A 8 -10.21 -8.03 -3.32
C LEU A 8 -9.58 -9.18 -4.14
N ASN A 9 -10.10 -10.40 -4.02
CA ASN A 9 -9.64 -11.57 -4.78
C ASN A 9 -9.87 -11.48 -6.29
N ASP A 10 -10.77 -10.60 -6.75
CA ASP A 10 -11.10 -10.49 -8.17
C ASP A 10 -10.01 -9.74 -8.96
N TYR A 11 -9.06 -9.12 -8.27
CA TYR A 11 -8.00 -8.31 -8.88
C TYR A 11 -6.72 -9.13 -9.01
N ASP A 12 -6.17 -9.18 -10.23
CA ASP A 12 -4.85 -9.75 -10.48
C ASP A 12 -3.77 -8.65 -10.39
N LEU A 13 -2.96 -8.72 -9.33
CA LEU A 13 -1.82 -7.83 -9.10
C LEU A 13 -0.46 -8.56 -9.23
N THR A 14 -0.41 -9.71 -9.92
CA THR A 14 0.82 -10.53 -10.03
C THR A 14 2.00 -9.79 -10.68
N HIS A 15 1.74 -8.80 -11.53
CA HIS A 15 2.77 -7.98 -12.15
C HIS A 15 3.21 -6.78 -11.29
N LEU A 16 2.60 -6.56 -10.13
CA LEU A 16 2.94 -5.46 -9.24
C LEU A 16 4.20 -5.81 -8.43
N HIS A 17 5.29 -5.09 -8.67
CA HIS A 17 6.57 -5.37 -8.01
C HIS A 17 6.66 -4.81 -6.60
N SER A 18 5.98 -3.69 -6.33
CA SER A 18 6.02 -3.03 -5.02
C SER A 18 4.86 -2.07 -4.82
N ALA A 19 4.43 -1.89 -3.58
CA ALA A 19 3.49 -0.85 -3.20
C ALA A 19 4.06 0.03 -2.07
N VAL A 20 3.66 1.29 -2.08
CA VAL A 20 4.06 2.30 -1.11
C VAL A 20 2.83 3.13 -0.76
N SER A 21 2.66 3.47 0.52
CA SER A 21 1.72 4.46 1.03
C SER A 21 2.44 5.78 1.22
N ALA A 22 1.78 6.91 0.94
CA ALA A 22 2.33 8.23 1.21
C ALA A 22 1.23 9.25 1.50
N GLY A 23 1.57 10.30 2.25
CA GLY A 23 0.68 11.42 2.57
C GLY A 23 -0.19 11.21 3.81
N GLU A 24 -0.66 9.99 4.07
CA GLU A 24 -1.36 9.62 5.30
C GLU A 24 -0.65 8.45 6.00
N PRO A 25 -0.73 8.35 7.34
CA PRO A 25 -0.15 7.24 8.07
C PRO A 25 -0.65 5.89 7.55
N LEU A 26 0.28 4.97 7.27
CA LEU A 26 -0.06 3.63 6.80
C LEU A 26 -0.88 2.87 7.85
N ASN A 27 -2.13 2.58 7.53
CA ASN A 27 -3.02 1.80 8.38
C ASN A 27 -2.67 0.30 8.30
N ARG A 28 -2.49 -0.33 9.47
CA ARG A 28 -2.21 -1.76 9.61
C ARG A 28 -3.22 -2.66 8.88
N GLU A 29 -4.50 -2.32 8.89
CA GLU A 29 -5.55 -3.10 8.20
C GLU A 29 -5.26 -3.24 6.70
N VAL A 30 -4.74 -2.17 6.08
CA VAL A 30 -4.37 -2.15 4.66
C VAL A 30 -3.22 -3.10 4.39
N VAL A 31 -2.20 -3.07 5.24
CA VAL A 31 -1.03 -3.95 5.14
C VAL A 31 -1.46 -5.41 5.21
N GLU A 32 -2.29 -5.76 6.19
CA GLU A 32 -2.79 -7.13 6.39
C GLU A 32 -3.63 -7.61 5.20
N GLN A 33 -4.51 -6.76 4.66
CA GLN A 33 -5.31 -7.12 3.49
C GLN A 33 -4.46 -7.31 2.25
N PHE A 34 -3.54 -6.40 1.95
CA PHE A 34 -2.65 -6.55 0.78
C PHE A 34 -1.74 -7.77 0.91
N LYS A 35 -1.25 -8.04 2.12
CA LYS A 35 -0.45 -9.24 2.39
C LYS A 35 -1.28 -10.52 2.21
N LYS A 36 -2.53 -10.54 2.68
CA LYS A 36 -3.43 -11.69 2.58
C LYS A 36 -3.86 -11.99 1.14
N TYR A 37 -4.24 -10.96 0.38
CA TYR A 37 -4.87 -11.12 -0.93
C TYR A 37 -3.88 -11.14 -2.09
N PHE A 38 -2.77 -10.42 -1.96
CA PHE A 38 -1.82 -10.22 -3.07
C PHE A 38 -0.39 -10.65 -2.71
N ASN A 39 -0.17 -11.19 -1.50
CA ASN A 39 1.15 -11.49 -0.94
C ASN A 39 2.12 -10.30 -0.99
N LEU A 40 1.58 -9.08 -0.96
CA LEU A 40 2.34 -7.87 -1.18
C LEU A 40 2.50 -7.07 0.12
N THR A 41 3.73 -6.64 0.40
CA THR A 41 4.02 -5.76 1.54
C THR A 41 3.88 -4.30 1.10
N VAL A 42 2.96 -3.56 1.73
CA VAL A 42 2.83 -2.12 1.54
C VAL A 42 3.83 -1.41 2.45
N ARG A 43 4.68 -0.60 1.85
CA ARG A 43 5.73 0.16 2.52
C ARG A 43 5.24 1.55 2.90
N ASP A 44 5.76 2.10 3.99
CA ASP A 44 5.42 3.47 4.39
C ASP A 44 6.41 4.46 3.78
N GLY A 45 5.87 5.49 3.13
CA GLY A 45 6.60 6.55 2.46
C GLY A 45 6.19 7.89 3.04
N TYR A 46 7.18 8.69 3.44
CA TYR A 46 6.96 10.02 3.98
C TYR A 46 7.61 11.09 3.11
N GLY A 47 6.82 12.11 2.81
CA GLY A 47 7.24 13.32 2.10
C GLY A 47 6.24 14.43 2.39
N GLN A 48 6.65 15.66 2.11
CA GLN A 48 5.80 16.86 2.22
C GLN A 48 5.70 17.50 0.84
N THR A 49 4.70 18.35 0.59
CA THR A 49 4.53 19.03 -0.71
C THR A 49 5.78 19.83 -1.10
N GLU A 50 6.43 20.41 -0.11
CA GLU A 50 7.62 21.26 -0.22
C GLU A 50 8.92 20.45 -0.38
N SER A 51 8.84 19.12 -0.34
CA SER A 51 9.98 18.22 -0.39
C SER A 51 9.73 17.06 -1.36
N THR A 52 10.79 16.42 -1.84
CA THR A 52 10.65 15.11 -2.50
C THR A 52 10.38 14.03 -1.42
N LEU A 53 10.20 12.76 -1.81
CA LEU A 53 10.14 11.65 -0.87
C LEU A 53 11.36 11.69 0.07
N LEU A 54 11.12 11.88 1.37
CA LEU A 54 12.16 12.03 2.38
C LEU A 54 12.54 10.68 2.98
N ILE A 55 11.56 9.79 3.15
CA ILE A 55 11.74 8.48 3.78
C ILE A 55 10.88 7.46 3.03
N GLY A 56 11.45 6.30 2.70
CA GLY A 56 10.71 5.14 2.23
C GLY A 56 11.45 3.87 2.64
N PHE A 57 10.77 2.97 3.35
CA PHE A 57 11.33 1.69 3.82
C PHE A 57 10.66 0.52 3.15
#